data_AF-A0A2H3BFR2-F1
#
_entry.id   AF-A0A2H3BFR2-F1
#
_cell.length_a   1.000
_cell.length_b   1.000
_cell.length_c   1.000
_cell.angle_alpha   90.00
_cell.angle_beta   90.00
_cell.angle_gamma   90.00
#
_symmetry.space_group_name_H-M   'P 1'
#
loop_
_entity.id
_entity.type
_entity.pdbx_description
1 polymer ?
#
loop_
_entity_poly.entity_id
_entity_poly.type
_entity_poly.pdbx_seq_one_letter_code
_entity_poly.pdbx_strand_id
1 'polypeptide(L)'
;QALLRDGFHCMLKTNMYDVEYLDRKLSAVLARNPNCDAEPLKCAHIFPEAFNSNLGENDEFRSDKHEWVSPVWAVVRMIGIQMEELNGTGIHRLENSLTLCSGFFEYFNRLALWLQAVDQPHTYVVVSTSPATLRRLPSRVVTFTTPDPEALPLPSPVYLAIHAACCRIARMSGAADYVDKVLREKEELRV
;
A
#
# COMPACT_ATOMS: atom_id res chain seq x y z
N GLN A 1 -4.28 -11.40 8.26
CA GLN A 1 -2.84 -11.62 8.46
C GLN A 1 -2.05 -10.31 8.49
N ALA A 2 -2.27 -9.36 7.58
CA ALA A 2 -1.56 -8.06 7.60
C ALA A 2 -1.70 -7.30 8.94
N LEU A 3 -2.92 -7.21 9.50
CA LEU A 3 -3.12 -6.59 10.83
C LEU A 3 -2.28 -7.26 11.94
N LEU A 4 -2.14 -8.59 11.92
CA LEU A 4 -1.33 -9.32 12.91
C LEU A 4 0.16 -8.99 12.76
N ARG A 5 0.66 -8.96 11.52
CA ARG A 5 2.03 -8.55 11.19
C ARG A 5 2.33 -7.16 11.74
N ASP A 6 1.38 -6.24 11.54
CA ASP A 6 1.56 -4.82 11.81
C ASP A 6 1.15 -4.41 13.24
N GLY A 7 0.97 -5.38 14.15
CA GLY A 7 0.61 -5.09 15.53
C GLY A 7 -0.73 -4.35 15.69
N PHE A 8 -1.64 -4.54 14.73
CA PHE A 8 -2.95 -3.88 14.63
C PHE A 8 -2.88 -2.34 14.57
N HIS A 9 -1.79 -1.78 14.05
CA HIS A 9 -1.66 -0.35 13.82
C HIS A 9 -1.26 -0.03 12.39
N CYS A 10 -1.46 1.22 11.98
CA CYS A 10 -0.98 1.72 10.71
C CYS A 10 0.56 1.64 10.67
N MET A 11 1.11 1.11 9.58
CA MET A 11 2.57 0.98 9.42
C MET A 11 3.30 2.32 9.34
N LEU A 12 2.61 3.39 8.94
CA LEU A 12 3.20 4.74 8.82
C LEU A 12 2.94 5.63 10.05
N LYS A 13 1.95 5.28 10.87
CA LYS A 13 1.55 6.03 12.06
C LYS A 13 1.19 5.04 13.15
N THR A 14 2.20 4.63 13.93
CA THR A 14 2.12 3.54 14.90
C THR A 14 1.21 3.82 16.09
N ASN A 15 0.80 5.07 16.32
CA ASN A 15 -0.21 5.41 17.31
C ASN A 15 -1.65 5.32 16.77
N MET A 16 -1.86 5.05 15.49
CA MET A 16 -3.17 4.84 14.90
C MET A 16 -3.47 3.34 14.81
N TYR A 17 -4.34 2.85 15.70
CA TYR A 17 -4.73 1.45 15.78
C TYR A 17 -5.99 1.16 14.96
N ASP A 18 -6.16 -0.11 14.62
CA ASP A 18 -7.44 -0.62 14.14
C ASP A 18 -8.51 -0.46 15.22
N VAL A 19 -9.65 0.11 14.85
CA VAL A 19 -10.73 0.45 15.79
C VAL A 19 -11.29 -0.77 16.50
N GLU A 20 -11.50 -1.89 15.80
CA GLU A 20 -12.06 -3.09 16.41
C GLU A 20 -11.08 -3.72 17.39
N TYR A 21 -9.79 -3.67 17.08
CA TYR A 21 -8.74 -4.12 17.99
C TYR A 21 -8.65 -3.23 19.23
N LEU A 22 -8.64 -1.91 19.05
CA LEU A 22 -8.49 -0.97 20.17
C LEU A 22 -9.69 -1.09 21.13
N ASP A 23 -10.91 -1.17 20.63
CA ASP A 23 -12.12 -1.32 21.46
C ASP A 23 -12.03 -2.55 22.38
N ARG A 24 -11.45 -3.65 21.88
CA ARG A 24 -11.30 -4.91 22.65
C ARG A 24 -10.11 -4.90 23.61
N LYS A 25 -9.10 -4.07 23.37
CA LYS A 25 -7.80 -4.09 24.06
C LYS A 25 -7.40 -2.75 24.67
N LEU A 26 -8.34 -1.82 24.80
CA LEU A 26 -8.13 -0.41 25.16
C LEU A 26 -7.17 -0.23 26.34
N SER A 27 -7.44 -0.85 27.49
CA SER A 27 -6.61 -0.70 28.69
C SER A 27 -5.16 -1.14 28.48
N ALA A 28 -4.94 -2.22 27.74
CA ALA A 28 -3.60 -2.75 27.47
C ALA A 28 -2.83 -1.86 26.47
N VAL A 29 -3.53 -1.30 25.49
CA VAL A 29 -2.94 -0.39 24.50
C VAL A 29 -2.62 0.96 25.15
N LEU A 30 -3.54 1.56 25.90
CA LEU A 30 -3.32 2.84 26.61
C LEU A 30 -2.14 2.78 27.59
N ALA A 31 -1.95 1.65 28.26
CA ALA A 31 -0.80 1.47 29.16
C ALA A 31 0.55 1.54 28.44
N ARG A 32 0.60 1.20 27.14
CA ARG A 32 1.83 1.21 26.33
C ARG A 32 1.95 2.45 25.45
N ASN A 33 0.82 2.97 24.98
CA ASN A 33 0.72 4.11 24.08
C ASN A 33 -0.44 5.02 24.51
N PRO A 34 -0.22 5.93 25.47
CA PRO A 34 -1.27 6.79 26.01
C PRO A 34 -1.90 7.74 24.98
N ASN A 35 -1.17 8.03 23.89
CA ASN A 35 -1.61 8.88 22.80
C ASN A 35 -2.12 8.06 21.60
N CYS A 36 -2.60 6.84 21.85
CA CYS A 36 -3.22 6.02 20.82
C CYS A 36 -4.51 6.66 20.32
N ASP A 37 -4.76 6.47 19.05
CA ASP A 37 -5.96 6.87 18.32
C ASP A 37 -6.44 5.65 17.53
N ALA A 38 -7.66 5.70 17.00
CA ALA A 38 -8.21 4.61 16.21
C ALA A 38 -9.05 5.05 15.04
N GLU A 39 -8.95 4.28 13.96
CA GLU A 39 -9.85 4.33 12.82
C GLU A 39 -9.88 2.96 12.13
N PRO A 40 -10.85 2.69 11.24
CA PRO A 40 -10.79 1.51 10.37
C PRO A 40 -9.52 1.56 9.50
N LEU A 41 -8.66 0.54 9.62
CA LEU A 41 -7.46 0.43 8.80
C LEU A 41 -7.76 -0.31 7.49
N LYS A 42 -6.96 -0.02 6.46
CA LYS A 42 -7.12 -0.56 5.10
C LYS A 42 -5.87 -1.32 4.68
N CYS A 43 -6.08 -2.43 3.96
CA CYS A 43 -5.02 -3.19 3.32
C CYS A 43 -4.73 -2.61 1.93
N ALA A 44 -3.62 -1.89 1.78
CA ALA A 44 -3.12 -1.42 0.49
C ALA A 44 -2.24 -2.47 -0.17
N HIS A 45 -2.58 -2.86 -1.39
CA HIS A 45 -1.69 -3.67 -2.22
C HIS A 45 -0.71 -2.75 -2.96
N ILE A 46 0.58 -3.09 -2.94
CA ILE A 46 1.63 -2.33 -3.65
C ILE A 46 1.43 -2.47 -5.16
N PHE A 47 1.22 -3.72 -5.61
CA PHE A 47 0.67 -4.05 -6.92
C PHE A 47 -0.83 -4.29 -6.80
N PRO A 48 -1.67 -3.46 -7.43
CA PRO A 48 -3.12 -3.61 -7.39
C PRO A 48 -3.60 -4.95 -7.95
N GLU A 49 -4.72 -5.45 -7.42
CA GLU A 49 -5.40 -6.66 -7.91
C GLU A 49 -5.79 -6.59 -9.40
N ALA A 50 -5.98 -5.39 -9.94
CA ALA A 50 -6.26 -5.20 -11.36
C ALA A 50 -5.15 -5.76 -12.28
N PHE A 51 -3.95 -6.00 -11.77
CA PHE A 51 -2.87 -6.66 -12.50
C PHE A 51 -3.13 -8.16 -12.73
N ASN A 52 -4.02 -8.78 -11.93
CA ASN A 52 -4.36 -10.20 -11.96
C ASN A 52 -5.61 -10.55 -12.76
N SER A 53 -6.12 -9.66 -13.62
CA SER A 53 -7.31 -9.88 -14.44
C SER A 53 -7.24 -11.03 -15.44
N ASN A 54 -6.22 -11.90 -15.38
CA ASN A 54 -5.99 -13.02 -16.30
C ASN A 54 -6.63 -14.37 -15.87
N LEU A 55 -7.41 -14.47 -14.78
CA LEU A 55 -7.74 -15.80 -14.21
C LEU A 55 -9.23 -16.08 -13.91
N GLY A 56 -10.16 -15.29 -14.45
CA GLY A 56 -11.58 -15.66 -14.49
C GLY A 56 -11.95 -16.19 -15.88
N GLU A 57 -12.11 -17.50 -16.03
CA GLU A 57 -12.50 -18.12 -17.32
C GLU A 57 -13.93 -17.75 -17.79
N ASN A 58 -14.73 -17.02 -17.01
CA ASN A 58 -16.16 -16.82 -17.29
C ASN A 58 -16.65 -15.39 -17.06
N ASP A 59 -16.02 -14.37 -17.66
CA ASP A 59 -16.61 -13.03 -17.67
C ASP A 59 -16.69 -12.51 -19.11
N GLU A 60 -17.91 -12.36 -19.64
CA GLU A 60 -18.23 -11.86 -20.99
C GLU A 60 -17.82 -10.38 -21.20
N PHE A 61 -17.21 -9.73 -20.21
CA PHE A 61 -16.77 -8.33 -20.21
C PHE A 61 -15.25 -8.18 -20.45
N ARG A 62 -14.75 -8.80 -21.54
CA ARG A 62 -13.30 -8.88 -21.86
C ARG A 62 -12.65 -7.63 -22.46
N SER A 63 -13.32 -6.47 -22.61
CA SER A 63 -12.82 -5.48 -23.59
C SER A 63 -11.79 -4.43 -23.15
N ASP A 64 -11.74 -3.88 -21.93
CA ASP A 64 -10.86 -2.70 -21.68
C ASP A 64 -9.79 -2.86 -20.59
N LYS A 65 -9.91 -3.88 -19.73
CA LYS A 65 -8.99 -4.06 -18.58
C LYS A 65 -7.63 -4.65 -18.96
N HIS A 66 -7.53 -5.37 -20.09
CA HIS A 66 -6.30 -6.07 -20.49
C HIS A 66 -5.29 -5.18 -21.23
N GLU A 67 -5.73 -4.08 -21.84
CA GLU A 67 -4.91 -3.33 -22.79
C GLU A 67 -3.73 -2.62 -22.11
N TRP A 68 -3.92 -2.06 -20.91
CA TRP A 68 -2.86 -1.37 -20.18
C TRP A 68 -2.00 -2.31 -19.32
N VAL A 69 -2.54 -3.46 -18.91
CA VAL A 69 -1.87 -4.42 -18.02
C VAL A 69 -0.61 -4.97 -18.72
N SER A 70 -0.73 -5.47 -19.95
CA SER A 70 0.40 -6.08 -20.69
C SER A 70 1.62 -5.14 -20.86
N PRO A 71 1.46 -3.87 -21.27
CA PRO A 71 2.55 -2.89 -21.26
C PRO A 71 3.20 -2.67 -19.90
N VAL A 72 2.43 -2.56 -18.82
CA VAL A 72 3.00 -2.34 -17.48
C VAL A 72 3.80 -3.56 -17.02
N TRP A 73 3.28 -4.78 -17.24
CA TRP A 73 4.04 -6.01 -16.97
C TRP A 73 5.30 -6.11 -17.82
N ALA A 74 5.28 -5.63 -19.07
CA ALA A 74 6.48 -5.59 -19.91
C ALA A 74 7.54 -4.64 -19.34
N VAL A 75 7.14 -3.45 -18.87
CA VAL A 75 8.05 -2.51 -18.21
C VAL A 75 8.62 -3.10 -16.92
N VAL A 76 7.78 -3.74 -16.10
CA VAL A 76 8.19 -4.38 -14.84
C VAL A 76 9.18 -5.53 -15.09
N ARG A 77 8.95 -6.36 -16.13
CA ARG A 77 9.91 -7.39 -16.54
C ARG A 77 11.22 -6.80 -17.05
N MET A 78 11.16 -5.70 -17.80
CA MET A 78 12.35 -5.02 -18.34
C MET A 78 13.27 -4.48 -17.21
N ILE A 79 12.71 -4.12 -16.05
CA ILE A 79 13.47 -3.71 -14.86
C ILE A 79 13.86 -4.90 -13.95
N GLY A 80 13.67 -6.13 -14.41
CA GLY A 80 14.21 -7.35 -13.78
C GLY A 80 13.32 -8.01 -12.74
N ILE A 81 12.07 -7.58 -12.56
CA ILE A 81 11.14 -8.27 -11.65
C ILE A 81 10.35 -9.33 -12.42
N GLN A 82 10.63 -10.59 -12.06
CA GLN A 82 9.91 -11.79 -12.50
C GLN A 82 8.67 -11.91 -11.61
N MET A 83 7.57 -11.32 -12.06
CA MET A 83 6.34 -11.11 -11.29
C MET A 83 5.41 -12.35 -11.29
N GLU A 84 5.90 -13.53 -11.70
CA GLU A 84 5.15 -14.78 -11.73
C GLU A 84 4.59 -15.13 -10.34
N GLU A 85 5.27 -14.67 -9.28
CA GLU A 85 4.87 -14.85 -7.88
C GLU A 85 3.65 -14.01 -7.44
N LEU A 86 3.23 -13.03 -8.23
CA LEU A 86 2.05 -12.20 -7.95
C LEU A 86 0.80 -12.66 -8.70
N ASN A 87 0.90 -13.69 -9.55
CA ASN A 87 -0.24 -14.24 -10.27
C ASN A 87 -1.27 -14.92 -9.33
N GLY A 88 -2.55 -14.86 -9.69
CA GLY A 88 -3.64 -15.51 -8.96
C GLY A 88 -3.74 -15.06 -7.50
N THR A 89 -3.67 -16.01 -6.57
CA THR A 89 -3.72 -15.72 -5.13
C THR A 89 -2.45 -15.04 -4.61
N GLY A 90 -1.34 -15.08 -5.37
CA GLY A 90 -0.07 -14.48 -5.01
C GLY A 90 -0.13 -12.96 -4.81
N ILE A 91 -1.10 -12.27 -5.42
CA ILE A 91 -1.28 -10.82 -5.27
C ILE A 91 -1.65 -10.41 -3.84
N HIS A 92 -2.27 -11.30 -3.07
CA HIS A 92 -2.70 -11.03 -1.70
C HIS A 92 -1.63 -11.37 -0.65
N ARG A 93 -0.41 -11.73 -1.09
CA ARG A 93 0.69 -12.02 -0.17
C ARG A 93 1.05 -10.80 0.68
N LEU A 94 1.59 -11.05 1.87
CA LEU A 94 1.90 -9.98 2.82
C LEU A 94 3.01 -9.05 2.30
N GLU A 95 3.95 -9.58 1.53
CA GLU A 95 5.03 -8.79 0.92
C GLU A 95 4.49 -7.77 -0.10
N ASN A 96 3.30 -8.00 -0.65
CA ASN A 96 2.60 -7.06 -1.53
C ASN A 96 1.60 -6.16 -0.77
N SER A 97 1.55 -6.20 0.56
CA SER A 97 0.46 -5.59 1.33
C SER A 97 0.96 -4.69 2.46
N LEU A 98 0.33 -3.53 2.63
CA LEU A 98 0.57 -2.55 3.70
C LEU A 98 -0.72 -2.31 4.48
N THR A 99 -0.65 -2.21 5.82
CA THR A 99 -1.78 -1.72 6.63
C THR A 99 -1.67 -0.21 6.80
N LEU A 100 -2.62 0.52 6.23
CA LEU A 100 -2.63 1.99 6.20
C LEU A 100 -3.91 2.55 6.80
N CYS A 101 -3.80 3.71 7.45
CA CYS A 101 -4.95 4.52 7.79
C CYS A 101 -5.57 5.11 6.50
N SER A 102 -6.85 5.46 6.52
CA SER A 102 -7.65 5.88 5.36
C SER A 102 -6.99 7.00 4.55
N GLY A 103 -6.43 8.00 5.23
CA GLY A 103 -5.71 9.08 4.55
C GLY A 103 -4.49 8.57 3.79
N PHE A 104 -3.60 7.82 4.44
CA PHE A 104 -2.39 7.33 3.76
C PHE A 104 -2.71 6.32 2.66
N PHE A 105 -3.73 5.48 2.87
CA PHE A 105 -4.23 4.55 1.85
C PHE A 105 -4.64 5.28 0.56
N GLU A 106 -5.39 6.38 0.68
CA GLU A 106 -5.84 7.16 -0.48
C GLU A 106 -4.64 7.76 -1.24
N TYR A 107 -3.73 8.43 -0.54
CA TYR A 107 -2.54 9.03 -1.19
C TYR A 107 -1.60 7.99 -1.79
N PHE A 108 -1.49 6.81 -1.17
CA PHE A 108 -0.70 5.70 -1.70
C PHE A 108 -1.26 5.22 -3.05
N ASN A 109 -2.57 4.96 -3.13
CA ASN A 109 -3.22 4.52 -4.37
C ASN A 109 -3.21 5.58 -5.47
N ARG A 110 -3.25 6.86 -5.10
CA ARG A 110 -3.16 8.00 -6.03
C ARG A 110 -1.74 8.27 -6.55
N LEU A 111 -0.78 7.40 -6.23
CA LEU A 111 0.64 7.59 -6.55
C LEU A 111 1.21 8.92 -5.98
N ALA A 112 0.65 9.38 -4.87
CA ALA A 112 0.93 10.65 -4.22
C ALA A 112 1.63 10.49 -2.86
N LEU A 113 1.88 9.26 -2.42
CA LEU A 113 2.68 8.90 -1.25
C LEU A 113 3.51 7.66 -1.59
N TRP A 114 4.79 7.64 -1.21
CA TRP A 114 5.67 6.48 -1.41
C TRP A 114 6.73 6.38 -0.30
N LEU A 115 7.40 5.23 -0.27
CA LEU A 115 8.43 4.90 0.70
C LEU A 115 9.78 4.89 -0.02
N GLN A 116 10.69 5.78 0.39
CA GLN A 116 12.05 5.85 -0.14
C GLN A 116 13.00 5.14 0.81
N ALA A 117 13.65 4.07 0.34
CA ALA A 117 14.61 3.31 1.13
C ALA A 117 15.78 4.18 1.59
N VAL A 118 16.29 3.86 2.78
CA VAL A 118 17.55 4.36 3.32
C VAL A 118 18.51 3.19 3.54
N ASP A 119 19.72 3.46 4.01
CA ASP A 119 20.76 2.44 4.20
C ASP A 119 20.38 1.35 5.21
N GLN A 120 19.42 1.64 6.11
CA GLN A 120 18.94 0.68 7.11
C GLN A 120 17.87 -0.25 6.51
N PRO A 121 17.97 -1.59 6.71
CA PRO A 121 16.97 -2.54 6.23
C PRO A 121 15.55 -2.21 6.71
N HIS A 122 14.57 -2.41 5.82
CA HIS A 122 13.14 -2.14 6.06
C HIS A 122 12.84 -0.77 6.67
N THR A 123 13.72 0.20 6.43
CA THR A 123 13.58 1.57 6.90
C THR A 123 13.42 2.50 5.70
N TYR A 124 12.49 3.44 5.82
CA TYR A 124 12.07 4.28 4.72
C TYR A 124 11.79 5.70 5.18
N VAL A 125 12.11 6.68 4.33
CA VAL A 125 11.56 8.03 4.42
C VAL A 125 10.19 8.01 3.73
N VAL A 126 9.15 8.44 4.43
CA VAL A 126 7.83 8.66 3.85
C VAL A 126 7.83 9.96 3.07
N VAL A 127 7.57 9.85 1.77
CA VAL A 127 7.50 10.99 0.85
C VAL A 127 6.08 11.10 0.31
N SER A 128 5.59 12.33 0.16
CA SER A 128 4.28 12.59 -0.43
C SER A 128 4.28 13.93 -1.13
N THR A 129 3.40 14.08 -2.12
CA THR A 129 3.12 15.34 -2.80
C THR A 129 2.34 16.33 -1.92
N SER A 130 1.74 15.86 -0.81
CA SER A 130 0.98 16.68 0.13
C SER A 130 1.76 16.95 1.41
N PRO A 131 2.24 18.19 1.64
CA PRO A 131 2.87 18.57 2.90
C PRO A 131 1.96 18.40 4.11
N ALA A 132 0.64 18.58 3.93
CA ALA A 132 -0.35 18.39 4.98
C ALA A 132 -0.44 16.93 5.43
N THR A 133 -0.42 15.98 4.48
CA THR A 133 -0.37 14.54 4.78
C THR A 133 0.86 14.19 5.59
N LEU A 134 2.01 14.76 5.24
CA LEU A 134 3.26 14.46 5.93
C LEU A 134 3.35 15.04 7.35
N ARG A 135 2.62 16.13 7.65
CA ARG A 135 2.51 16.66 9.02
C ARG A 135 1.73 15.74 9.95
N ARG A 136 0.94 14.81 9.42
CA ARG A 136 0.17 13.82 10.21
C ARG A 136 1.03 12.66 10.71
N LEU A 137 2.25 12.52 10.19
CA LEU A 137 3.17 11.45 10.58
C LEU A 137 3.86 11.81 11.91
N PRO A 138 4.00 10.85 12.84
CA PRO A 138 4.78 11.05 14.05
C PRO A 138 6.29 11.20 13.74
N SER A 139 6.75 10.54 12.68
CA SER A 139 8.11 10.64 12.16
C SER A 139 8.09 10.52 10.64
N ARG A 140 9.00 11.23 9.96
CA ARG A 140 9.23 11.07 8.51
C ARG A 140 9.91 9.75 8.17
N VAL A 141 10.67 9.18 9.11
CA VAL A 141 11.39 7.92 8.95
C VAL A 141 10.63 6.84 9.69
N VAL A 142 10.32 5.75 9.00
CA VAL A 142 9.61 4.59 9.53
C VAL A 142 10.45 3.35 9.34
N THR A 143 10.51 2.49 10.36
CA THR A 143 11.15 1.18 10.29
C THR A 143 10.07 0.12 10.48
N PHE A 144 9.93 -0.78 9.52
CA PHE A 144 8.95 -1.85 9.60
C PHE A 144 9.48 -3.00 10.43
N THR A 145 8.61 -3.55 11.27
CA THR A 145 8.90 -4.67 12.16
C THR A 145 7.77 -5.67 12.08
N THR A 146 8.06 -6.94 12.31
CA THR A 146 7.07 -8.01 12.38
C THR A 146 7.37 -8.90 13.58
N PRO A 147 6.35 -9.44 14.27
CA PRO A 147 6.57 -10.39 15.36
C PRO A 147 7.09 -11.75 14.87
N ASP A 148 6.92 -12.08 13.58
CA ASP A 148 7.32 -13.36 12.99
C ASP A 148 7.74 -13.14 11.53
N PRO A 149 9.05 -13.01 11.23
CA PRO A 149 9.53 -12.79 9.87
C PRO A 149 9.20 -13.90 8.87
N GLU A 150 9.08 -15.14 9.34
CA GLU A 150 8.84 -16.31 8.48
C GLU A 150 7.35 -16.45 8.16
N ALA A 151 6.47 -16.33 9.16
CA ALA A 151 5.02 -16.48 8.94
C ALA A 151 4.33 -15.17 8.54
N LEU A 152 4.92 -14.02 8.90
CA LEU A 152 4.36 -12.69 8.69
C LEU A 152 5.41 -11.77 8.03
N PRO A 153 5.85 -12.09 6.79
CA PRO A 153 6.89 -11.32 6.13
C PRO A 153 6.48 -9.86 5.89
N LEU A 154 7.47 -8.98 5.98
CA LEU A 154 7.32 -7.55 5.75
C LEU A 154 7.04 -7.25 4.26
N PRO A 155 6.47 -6.07 3.96
CA PRO A 155 6.38 -5.58 2.58
C PRO A 155 7.74 -5.67 1.88
N SER A 156 7.75 -6.19 0.66
CA SER A 156 8.97 -6.37 -0.13
C SER A 156 9.61 -5.02 -0.43
N PRO A 157 10.88 -4.80 -0.06
CA PRO A 157 11.60 -3.57 -0.41
C PRO A 157 11.65 -3.32 -1.93
N VAL A 158 11.68 -4.41 -2.72
CA VAL A 158 11.69 -4.34 -4.19
C VAL A 158 10.34 -3.80 -4.69
N TYR A 159 9.22 -4.31 -4.17
CA TYR A 159 7.89 -3.83 -4.57
C TYR A 159 7.70 -2.35 -4.20
N LEU A 160 8.14 -1.97 -3.00
CA LEU A 160 8.10 -0.58 -2.55
C LEU A 160 8.94 0.34 -3.44
N ALA A 161 10.11 -0.11 -3.89
CA ALA A 161 10.97 0.64 -4.80
C ALA A 161 10.30 0.86 -6.17
N ILE A 162 9.59 -0.15 -6.69
CA ILE A 162 8.83 -0.04 -7.95
C ILE A 162 7.70 0.95 -7.80
N HIS A 163 6.90 0.85 -6.74
CA HIS A 163 5.84 1.82 -6.49
C HIS A 163 6.39 3.25 -6.35
N ALA A 164 7.51 3.43 -5.64
CA ALA A 164 8.19 4.73 -5.56
C ALA A 164 8.65 5.25 -6.94
N ALA A 165 9.13 4.38 -7.82
CA ALA A 165 9.45 4.74 -9.20
C ALA A 165 8.19 5.15 -9.98
N CYS A 166 7.10 4.41 -9.88
CA CYS A 166 5.81 4.76 -10.48
C CYS A 166 5.30 6.12 -10.00
N CYS A 167 5.37 6.42 -8.69
CA CYS A 167 5.00 7.73 -8.14
C CYS A 167 5.83 8.86 -8.73
N ARG A 168 7.15 8.68 -8.85
CA ARG A 168 8.04 9.67 -9.44
C ARG A 168 7.74 9.89 -10.92
N ILE A 169 7.56 8.81 -11.68
CA ILE A 169 7.21 8.89 -13.12
C ILE A 169 5.88 9.60 -13.31
N ALA A 170 4.84 9.18 -12.58
CA ALA A 170 3.50 9.77 -12.70
C ALA A 170 3.50 11.27 -12.36
N ARG A 171 4.31 11.67 -11.37
CA ARG A 171 4.49 13.09 -11.04
C ARG A 171 5.23 13.86 -12.12
N MET A 172 6.31 13.29 -12.67
CA MET A 172 7.12 13.96 -13.69
C MET A 172 6.40 14.07 -15.04
N SER A 173 5.55 13.10 -15.38
CA SER A 173 4.78 13.10 -16.63
C SER A 173 3.44 13.84 -16.56
N GLY A 174 3.03 14.29 -15.36
CA GLY A 174 1.68 14.83 -15.13
C GLY A 174 0.58 13.76 -15.08
N ALA A 175 0.91 12.47 -15.22
CA ALA A 175 -0.07 11.39 -15.17
C ALA A 175 -0.72 11.20 -13.79
N ALA A 176 -0.16 11.78 -12.71
CA ALA A 176 -0.78 11.79 -11.40
C ALA A 176 -2.20 12.40 -11.41
N ASP A 177 -2.41 13.49 -12.18
CA ASP A 177 -3.72 14.15 -12.28
C ASP A 177 -4.75 13.26 -13.01
N TYR A 178 -4.28 12.46 -13.97
CA TYR A 178 -5.10 11.47 -14.66
C TYR A 178 -5.53 10.34 -13.71
N VAL A 179 -4.59 9.80 -12.92
CA VAL A 179 -4.90 8.78 -11.91
C VAL A 179 -5.94 9.29 -10.91
N ASP A 180 -5.78 10.52 -10.44
CA ASP A 180 -6.73 11.18 -9.52
C ASP A 180 -8.13 11.32 -10.13
N LYS A 181 -8.22 11.65 -11.42
CA LYS A 181 -9.49 11.73 -12.13
C LYS A 181 -10.18 10.36 -12.21
N VAL A 182 -9.46 9.33 -12.66
CA VAL A 182 -10.00 7.97 -12.82
C VAL A 182 -10.47 7.39 -11.48
N LEU A 183 -9.73 7.63 -10.39
CA LEU A 183 -10.11 7.15 -9.07
C LEU A 183 -11.40 7.82 -8.57
N ARG A 184 -11.57 9.13 -8.79
CA ARG A 184 -12.82 9.85 -8.45
C ARG A 184 -14.02 9.34 -9.24
N GLU A 185 -13.87 9.16 -10.54
CA GLU A 185 -14.96 8.62 -11.39
C GLU A 185 -15.40 7.22 -10.93
N LYS A 186 -14.46 6.39 -10.47
CA LYS A 186 -14.76 5.07 -9.93
C LYS A 186 -15.48 5.11 -8.58
N GLU A 187 -15.25 6.13 -7.76
CA GLU A 187 -15.97 6.32 -6.49
C GLU A 187 -17.42 6.77 -6.75
N GLU A 188 -17.65 7.65 -7.73
CA GLU A 188 -18.99 8.13 -8.10
C GLU A 188 -19.88 7.01 -8.68
N LEU A 189 -19.30 6.06 -9.41
CA LEU A 189 -20.02 4.90 -9.98
C LEU A 189 -20.45 3.86 -8.94
N ARG A 190 -19.99 3.98 -7.68
CA ARG A 190 -20.30 3.03 -6.59
C ARG A 190 -21.35 3.56 -5.61
N VAL A 191 -21.95 4.71 -5.93
CA VAL A 191 -23.05 5.35 -5.17
C VAL A 191 -24.40 4.97 -5.74
#